data_AF-A0A0D6N433-F1
#
_entry.id   AF-A0A0D6N433-F1
#
_cell.length_a   1.000
_cell.length_b   1.000
_cell.length_c   1.000
_cell.angle_alpha   90.00
_cell.angle_beta   90.00
_cell.angle_gamma   90.00
#
_symmetry.space_group_name_H-M   'P 1'
#
loop_
_entity.id
_entity.type
_entity.pdbx_description
1 polymer ?
#
loop_
_entity_poly.entity_id
_entity_poly.type
_entity_poly.pdbx_seq_one_letter_code
_entity_poly.pdbx_strand_id
1 'polypeptide(L)'
;MYGRSSTPRKGDVLVFRSTRRLPSGHVSVVQQVKSARLVLVEHANWEPGRVTRSAPVEDVSAANDWTRVRVWWSPIRGMGKTIYPTYGFIEP
;
A
#
# COMPACT_ATOMS: atom_id res chain seq x y z
N MET A 1 -6.61 -21.07 -5.49
CA MET A 1 -6.30 -20.53 -4.14
C MET A 1 -5.50 -19.26 -4.36
N TYR A 2 -6.03 -18.10 -3.97
CA TYR A 2 -5.28 -16.84 -4.07
C TYR A 2 -4.23 -16.83 -2.96
N GLY A 3 -2.98 -17.16 -3.33
CA GLY A 3 -1.87 -17.10 -2.40
C GLY A 3 -1.66 -15.66 -1.97
N ARG A 4 -1.89 -15.36 -0.68
CA ARG A 4 -1.39 -14.11 -0.10
C ARG A 4 0.13 -14.24 -0.06
N SER A 5 0.79 -13.77 -1.10
CA SER A 5 2.24 -13.68 -1.13
C SER A 5 2.67 -12.44 -0.34
N SER A 6 3.59 -12.60 0.60
CA SER A 6 4.28 -11.47 1.24
C SER A 6 5.32 -10.82 0.31
N THR A 7 5.57 -11.42 -0.85
CA THR A 7 6.47 -10.88 -1.86
C THR A 7 5.64 -10.10 -2.89
N PRO A 8 5.75 -8.76 -2.93
CA PRO A 8 5.04 -7.97 -3.92
C PRO A 8 5.53 -8.27 -5.32
N ARG A 9 4.62 -8.24 -6.28
CA ARG A 9 4.92 -8.28 -7.71
C ARG A 9 4.17 -7.16 -8.43
N LYS A 10 4.67 -6.78 -9.60
CA LYS A 10 4.00 -5.80 -10.45
C LYS A 10 2.62 -6.34 -10.86
N GLY A 11 1.58 -5.55 -10.65
CA GLY A 11 0.19 -5.91 -10.90
C GLY A 11 -0.57 -6.40 -9.67
N ASP A 12 0.12 -6.72 -8.58
CA ASP A 12 -0.54 -7.17 -7.35
C ASP A 12 -1.38 -6.06 -6.72
N VAL A 13 -2.45 -6.42 -6.03
CA VAL A 13 -3.32 -5.48 -5.33
C VAL A 13 -3.00 -5.51 -3.83
N LEU A 14 -2.46 -4.41 -3.32
CA LEU A 14 -2.29 -4.16 -1.89
C LEU A 14 -3.65 -3.78 -1.27
N VAL A 15 -4.07 -4.53 -0.26
CA VAL A 15 -5.36 -4.31 0.41
C VAL A 15 -5.14 -3.76 1.82
N PHE A 16 -5.69 -2.58 2.07
CA PHE A 16 -5.67 -1.90 3.36
C PHE A 16 -6.85 -2.35 4.20
N ARG A 17 -6.61 -2.64 5.48
CA ARG A 17 -7.67 -2.99 6.41
C ARG A 17 -8.48 -1.75 6.77
N SER A 18 -9.76 -1.95 7.08
CA SER A 18 -10.58 -0.89 7.65
C SER A 18 -10.01 -0.47 9.00
N THR A 19 -9.90 0.84 9.21
CA THR A 19 -9.48 1.42 10.49
C THR A 19 -10.35 2.63 10.80
N ARG A 20 -10.27 3.14 12.03
CA ARG A 20 -11.01 4.37 12.41
C ARG A 20 -10.70 5.57 11.50
N ARG A 21 -9.49 5.63 10.92
CA ARG A 21 -9.07 6.70 9.99
C ARG A 21 -9.33 6.35 8.51
N LEU A 22 -9.68 5.10 8.23
CA LEU A 22 -9.92 4.55 6.90
C LEU A 22 -11.08 3.53 6.99
N PRO A 23 -12.32 3.99 7.27
CA PRO A 23 -13.41 3.09 7.65
C PRO A 23 -13.81 2.13 6.53
N SER A 24 -13.73 2.57 5.28
CA SER A 24 -14.04 1.73 4.10
C SER A 24 -12.89 0.80 3.68
N GLY A 25 -11.74 0.85 4.37
CA GLY A 25 -10.50 0.29 3.85
C GLY A 25 -10.01 1.05 2.61
N HIS A 26 -9.04 0.47 1.90
CA HIS A 26 -8.51 1.00 0.64
C HIS A 26 -7.84 -0.11 -0.15
N VAL A 27 -7.67 0.09 -1.46
CA VAL A 27 -6.89 -0.82 -2.31
C VAL A 27 -5.95 -0.02 -3.19
N SER A 28 -4.80 -0.59 -3.51
CA SER A 28 -3.82 0.04 -4.39
C SER A 28 -3.13 -1.02 -5.23
N VAL A 29 -2.84 -0.71 -6.49
CA VAL A 29 -2.22 -1.66 -7.43
C VAL A 29 -0.72 -1.40 -7.50
N VAL A 30 0.09 -2.44 -7.37
CA VAL A 30 1.55 -2.34 -7.45
C VAL A 30 1.97 -2.05 -8.88
N GLN A 31 2.52 -0.87 -9.11
CA GLN A 31 3.09 -0.46 -10.40
C GLN A 31 4.52 -0.97 -10.56
N GLN A 32 5.31 -0.89 -9.48
CA GLN A 32 6.71 -1.30 -9.49
C GLN A 32 7.18 -1.68 -8.09
N VAL A 33 7.98 -2.74 -7.99
CA VAL A 33 8.70 -3.08 -6.76
C VAL A 33 10.07 -2.43 -6.80
N LYS A 34 10.40 -1.62 -5.79
CA LYS A 34 11.71 -0.94 -5.69
C LYS A 34 12.65 -1.69 -4.77
N SER A 35 12.14 -2.30 -3.70
CA SER A 35 12.89 -3.16 -2.79
C SER A 35 11.96 -4.12 -2.06
N ALA A 36 12.52 -4.99 -1.20
CA ALA A 36 11.76 -5.90 -0.35
C ALA A 36 10.75 -5.19 0.58
N ARG A 37 10.96 -3.89 0.86
CA ARG A 37 10.12 -3.05 1.73
C ARG A 37 9.52 -1.85 1.04
N LEU A 38 9.80 -1.60 -0.24
CA LEU A 38 9.36 -0.39 -0.93
C LEU A 38 8.73 -0.75 -2.27
N VAL A 39 7.48 -0.36 -2.45
CA VAL A 39 6.74 -0.51 -3.71
C VAL A 39 6.18 0.83 -4.13
N LEU A 40 6.07 1.04 -5.44
CA LEU A 40 5.30 2.12 -6.02
C LEU A 40 3.93 1.58 -6.39
N VAL A 41 2.88 2.22 -5.91
CA VAL A 41 1.51 1.84 -6.19
C VAL A 41 0.79 2.92 -6.97
N GLU A 42 -0.26 2.51 -7.67
CA GLU A 42 -1.28 3.39 -8.20
C GLU A 42 -2.57 3.18 -7.41
N HIS A 43 -3.22 4.28 -7.05
CA HIS A 43 -4.54 4.23 -6.45
C HIS A 43 -5.39 5.43 -6.83
N ALA A 44 -6.70 5.24 -6.79
CA ALA A 44 -7.67 6.29 -6.95
C ALA A 44 -8.28 6.64 -5.60
N ASN A 45 -8.66 7.90 -5.39
CA ASN A 45 -9.41 8.37 -4.23
C ASN A 45 -8.69 8.23 -2.87
N TRP A 46 -7.38 7.99 -2.84
CA TRP A 46 -6.59 8.19 -1.62
C TRP A 46 -6.58 9.67 -1.22
N GLU A 47 -6.42 10.53 -2.23
CA GLU A 47 -6.87 11.91 -2.18
C GLU A 47 -8.22 11.97 -2.93
N PRO A 48 -9.31 12.42 -2.30
CA PRO A 48 -10.63 12.42 -2.93
C PRO A 48 -10.61 13.07 -4.31
N GLY A 49 -11.06 12.33 -5.34
CA GLY A 49 -11.11 12.82 -6.72
C GLY A 49 -9.78 12.81 -7.48
N ARG A 50 -8.69 12.28 -6.91
CA ARG A 50 -7.38 12.18 -7.56
C ARG A 50 -6.97 10.72 -7.75
N VAL A 51 -6.37 10.45 -8.92
CA VAL A 51 -5.61 9.22 -9.17
C VAL A 51 -4.14 9.53 -8.96
N THR A 52 -3.55 8.95 -7.92
CA THR A 52 -2.13 9.09 -7.64
C THR A 52 -1.42 7.90 -8.25
N ARG A 53 -0.55 8.18 -9.22
CA ARG A 53 0.31 7.18 -9.87
C ARG A 53 1.68 7.22 -9.23
N SER A 54 2.29 6.05 -9.07
CA SER A 54 3.65 5.90 -8.53
C SER A 54 3.81 6.43 -7.09
N ALA A 55 2.79 6.27 -6.25
CA ALA A 55 2.87 6.61 -4.82
C ALA A 55 3.79 5.60 -4.10
N PRO A 56 4.87 6.05 -3.43
CA PRO A 56 5.68 5.16 -2.61
C PRO A 56 4.90 4.59 -1.41
N VAL A 57 5.02 3.29 -1.19
CA VAL A 57 4.50 2.58 -0.02
C VAL A 57 5.64 1.77 0.59
N GLU A 58 5.88 1.99 1.87
CA GLU A 58 6.96 1.37 2.62
C GLU A 58 6.40 0.40 3.66
N ASP A 59 6.95 -0.81 3.72
CA ASP A 59 6.67 -1.79 4.75
C ASP A 59 7.46 -1.50 6.03
N VAL A 60 6.71 -1.15 7.07
CA VAL A 60 7.22 -0.90 8.43
C VAL A 60 6.85 -2.04 9.38
N SER A 61 6.41 -3.19 8.87
CA SER A 61 6.21 -4.39 9.65
C SER A 61 7.54 -4.91 10.21
N ALA A 62 7.50 -5.46 11.43
CA ALA A 62 8.68 -6.05 12.05
C ALA A 62 9.15 -7.30 11.28
N ALA A 63 8.20 -8.07 10.74
CA ALA A 63 8.45 -9.34 10.07
C ALA A 63 8.72 -9.22 8.56
N ASN A 64 8.69 -8.01 7.98
CA ASN A 64 8.77 -7.81 6.53
C ASN A 64 7.65 -8.52 5.74
N ASP A 65 6.46 -8.57 6.35
CA ASP A 65 5.31 -9.33 5.86
C ASP A 65 4.22 -8.44 5.26
N TRP A 66 4.50 -7.15 5.09
CA TRP A 66 3.56 -6.16 4.54
C TRP A 66 2.24 -6.11 5.32
N THR A 67 2.25 -6.40 6.62
CA THR A 67 1.08 -6.24 7.48
C THR A 67 0.87 -4.80 7.95
N ARG A 68 1.92 -3.97 7.87
CA ARG A 68 1.92 -2.58 8.32
C ARG A 68 2.70 -1.71 7.36
N VAL A 69 2.02 -0.78 6.70
CA VAL A 69 2.66 0.07 5.70
C VAL A 69 2.52 1.55 6.04
N ARG A 70 3.47 2.34 5.56
CA ARG A 70 3.34 3.80 5.43
C ARG A 70 3.16 4.15 3.97
N VAL A 71 2.29 5.10 3.71
CA VAL A 71 2.02 5.60 2.37
C VAL A 71 2.61 6.99 2.24
N TRP A 72 3.19 7.28 1.10
CA TRP A 72 3.64 8.62 0.75
C TRP A 72 2.49 9.62 0.81
N TRP A 73 2.77 10.81 1.34
CA TRP A 73 1.81 11.88 1.50
C TRP A 73 2.30 13.12 0.76
N SER A 74 1.71 13.38 -0.41
CA SER A 74 2.06 14.48 -1.30
C SER A 74 2.14 15.85 -0.58
N PRO A 75 1.21 16.21 0.32
CA PRO A 75 1.24 17.51 1.01
C PRO A 75 2.49 17.77 1.86
N ILE A 76 3.13 16.73 2.41
CA ILE A 76 4.37 16.88 3.20
C ILE A 76 5.62 16.47 2.41
N ARG A 77 5.47 16.09 1.13
CA ARG A 77 6.55 15.57 0.28
C ARG A 77 7.40 14.50 1.00
N GLY A 78 6.73 13.59 1.69
CA GLY A 78 7.37 12.61 2.55
C GLY A 78 6.46 11.43 2.88
N MET A 79 7.00 10.46 3.61
CA MET A 79 6.22 9.34 4.13
C MET A 79 5.25 9.83 5.20
N GLY A 80 3.98 9.43 5.09
CA GLY A 80 2.98 9.69 6.09
C GLY A 80 3.38 9.09 7.45
N LYS A 81 3.06 9.80 8.54
CA LYS A 81 3.29 9.28 9.90
C LYS A 81 2.35 8.14 10.26
N THR A 82 1.19 8.07 9.61
CA THR A 82 0.16 7.06 9.83
C THR A 82 0.64 5.70 9.32
N ILE A 83 0.62 4.71 10.21
CA ILE A 83 0.83 3.32 9.86
C ILE A 83 -0.54 2.72 9.55
N TYR A 84 -0.70 2.19 8.35
CA TYR A 84 -1.91 1.53 7.91
C TYR A 84 -1.72 0.01 7.98
N PRO A 85 -2.61 -0.71 8.68
CA PRO A 85 -2.62 -2.15 8.63
C PRO A 85 -3.14 -2.62 7.27
N THR A 86 -2.53 -3.67 6.74
CA THR A 86 -2.84 -4.25 5.43
C THR A 86 -3.08 -5.76 5.55
N TYR A 87 -3.81 -6.33 4.60
CA TYR A 87 -3.93 -7.79 4.45
C TYR A 87 -2.79 -8.39 3.62
N GLY A 88 -1.93 -7.54 3.05
CA GLY A 88 -0.88 -7.91 2.11
C GLY A 88 -1.34 -7.77 0.66
N PHE A 89 -0.71 -8.53 -0.22
CA PHE A 89 -0.96 -8.50 -1.65
C PHE A 89 -1.90 -9.62 -2.09
N ILE A 90 -2.77 -9.30 -3.04
CA ILE A 90 -3.61 -10.25 -3.74
C ILE A 90 -3.18 -10.25 -5.21
N GLU A 91 -2.86 -11.42 -5.71
CA GLU A 91 -2.56 -11.68 -7.11
C GLU A 91 -3.89 -11.76 -7.88
N PRO A 92 -4.06 -11.05 -9.00
CA PRO A 92 -5.27 -11.13 -9.82
C PRO A 92 -5.45 -12.48 -10.52
#